data_AF-A0A3R6D7L2-F1
#
_entry.id   AF-A0A3R6D7L2-F1
#
_cell.length_a   1.000
_cell.length_b   1.000
_cell.length_c   1.000
_cell.angle_alpha   90.00
_cell.angle_beta   90.00
_cell.angle_gamma   90.00
#
_symmetry.space_group_name_H-M   'P 1'
#
loop_
_entity.id
_entity.type
_entity.pdbx_description
1 polymer ?
#
loop_
_entity_poly.entity_id
_entity_poly.type
_entity_poly.pdbx_seq_one_letter_code
_entity_poly.pdbx_strand_id
1 'polypeptide(L)'
;MNNGMVAEIIKMSSCRNITVQFEDGEIVYHKCYQSFVKGNISHPKDTSLAKKNQRLNLRKQMKNGMMAEVIEYNLSNDIKVKFDNGEIVKTRWERFSTGSVAVPSCYARNHIGDKKIQNRGNEEAEIIEVKDANHITVKFKDGTIVKDRKYEDFIHGAIGKPGIQQLRRTLKNERLWTEKIMRNGMKAKIVRYGSANDIDIKFSNGTIVMHKTYANFCSGSVACK
;
A
#
# COMPACT_ATOMS: atom_id res chain seq x y z
N MET A 1 -25.16 24.15 -32.96
CA MET A 1 -25.64 23.00 -32.17
C MET A 1 -25.10 23.11 -30.74
N ASN A 2 -25.68 22.42 -29.74
CA ASN A 2 -25.23 22.53 -28.34
C ASN A 2 -23.79 22.03 -28.10
N ASN A 3 -23.21 21.32 -29.06
CA ASN A 3 -21.81 20.92 -29.07
C ASN A 3 -20.88 21.96 -29.76
N GLY A 4 -21.38 23.15 -30.10
CA GLY A 4 -20.60 24.23 -30.72
C GLY A 4 -20.50 24.19 -32.24
N MET A 5 -20.88 23.09 -32.89
CA MET A 5 -20.76 22.95 -34.35
C MET A 5 -21.90 23.64 -35.11
N VAL A 6 -21.61 24.15 -36.31
CA VAL A 6 -22.63 24.56 -37.29
C VAL A 6 -23.25 23.32 -37.94
N ALA A 7 -24.55 23.36 -38.20
CA ALA A 7 -25.26 22.31 -38.91
C ALA A 7 -26.42 22.89 -39.72
N GLU A 8 -26.71 22.29 -40.87
CA GLU A 8 -27.73 22.71 -41.82
C GLU A 8 -28.76 21.61 -42.09
N ILE A 9 -30.00 22.02 -42.39
CA ILE A 9 -31.05 21.08 -42.79
C ILE A 9 -30.94 20.87 -44.31
N ILE A 10 -30.51 19.68 -44.74
CA ILE A 10 -30.35 19.35 -46.17
C ILE A 10 -31.60 18.70 -46.77
N LYS A 11 -32.51 18.17 -45.94
CA LYS A 11 -33.79 17.61 -46.39
C LYS A 11 -34.85 17.73 -45.30
N MET A 12 -36.05 18.19 -45.67
CA MET A 12 -37.20 18.26 -44.77
C MET A 12 -38.38 17.51 -45.40
N SER A 13 -38.70 16.33 -44.86
CA SER A 13 -39.88 15.56 -45.30
C SER A 13 -41.11 15.85 -44.42
N SER A 14 -40.90 16.13 -43.13
CA SER A 14 -41.91 16.69 -42.23
C SER A 14 -41.23 17.35 -41.03
N CYS A 15 -41.98 18.05 -40.17
CA CYS A 15 -41.44 18.61 -38.93
C CYS A 15 -40.89 17.54 -37.95
N ARG A 16 -41.26 16.27 -38.13
CA ARG A 16 -40.76 15.12 -37.36
C ARG A 16 -39.69 14.31 -38.10
N ASN A 17 -39.41 14.62 -39.37
CA ASN A 17 -38.46 13.88 -40.19
C ASN A 17 -37.66 14.85 -41.07
N ILE A 18 -36.54 15.31 -40.53
CA ILE A 18 -35.52 16.11 -41.21
C ILE A 18 -34.19 15.35 -41.25
N THR A 19 -33.37 15.68 -42.24
CA THR A 19 -31.97 15.28 -42.37
C THR A 19 -31.09 16.51 -42.16
N VAL A 20 -30.07 16.38 -41.32
CA VAL A 20 -29.17 17.47 -40.92
C VAL A 20 -27.74 17.09 -41.22
N GLN A 21 -26.98 17.99 -41.82
CA GLN A 21 -25.55 17.85 -42.07
C GLN A 21 -24.76 18.80 -41.17
N PHE A 22 -23.71 18.31 -40.53
CA PHE A 22 -22.78 19.13 -39.73
C PHE A 22 -21.68 19.72 -40.61
N GLU A 23 -21.01 20.77 -40.15
CA GLU A 23 -19.92 21.45 -40.87
C GLU A 23 -18.72 20.55 -41.21
N ASP A 24 -18.52 19.43 -40.49
CA ASP A 24 -17.50 18.42 -40.78
C ASP A 24 -17.95 17.39 -41.85
N GLY A 25 -19.13 17.60 -42.43
CA GLY A 25 -19.70 16.78 -43.49
C GLY A 25 -20.56 15.60 -43.01
N GLU A 26 -20.59 15.31 -41.70
CA GLU A 26 -21.36 14.20 -41.13
C GLU A 26 -22.87 14.42 -41.22
N ILE A 27 -23.64 13.37 -41.51
CA ILE A 27 -25.09 13.46 -41.75
C ILE A 27 -25.88 12.65 -40.72
N VAL A 28 -26.92 13.25 -40.15
CA VAL A 28 -27.88 12.59 -39.26
C VAL A 28 -29.30 12.63 -39.83
N TYR A 29 -29.94 11.46 -39.82
CA TYR A 29 -31.28 11.26 -40.37
C TYR A 29 -32.35 11.21 -39.27
N HIS A 30 -33.61 11.37 -39.69
CA HIS A 30 -34.80 11.18 -38.87
C HIS A 30 -34.79 12.00 -37.59
N LYS A 31 -34.45 13.29 -37.71
CA LYS A 31 -34.54 14.25 -36.59
C LYS A 31 -35.82 15.05 -36.69
N CYS A 32 -36.19 15.71 -35.60
CA CYS A 32 -37.31 16.65 -35.60
C CYS A 32 -36.80 18.09 -35.65
N TYR A 33 -37.55 18.94 -36.34
CA TYR A 33 -37.25 20.36 -36.51
C TYR A 33 -37.11 21.09 -35.17
N GLN A 34 -37.96 20.76 -34.20
CA GLN A 34 -37.89 21.35 -32.86
C GLN A 34 -36.55 21.07 -32.15
N SER A 35 -35.97 19.88 -32.32
CA SER A 35 -34.65 19.56 -31.77
C SER A 35 -33.54 20.32 -32.49
N PHE A 36 -33.66 20.56 -33.79
CA PHE A 36 -32.71 21.39 -34.55
C PHE A 36 -32.70 22.83 -34.03
N VAL A 37 -33.87 23.45 -33.90
CA VAL A 37 -34.00 24.84 -33.41
C VAL A 37 -33.46 24.99 -31.98
N LYS A 38 -33.67 23.98 -31.12
CA LYS A 38 -33.12 23.95 -29.75
C LYS A 38 -31.64 23.58 -29.67
N GLY A 39 -30.98 23.30 -30.79
CA GLY A 39 -29.59 22.83 -30.81
C GLY A 39 -29.36 21.41 -30.26
N ASN A 40 -30.42 20.64 -30.03
CA ASN A 40 -30.44 19.32 -29.38
C ASN A 40 -30.23 18.16 -30.37
N ILE A 41 -29.46 18.37 -31.44
CA ILE A 41 -29.06 17.28 -32.35
C ILE A 41 -27.61 16.93 -32.03
N SER A 42 -27.41 15.76 -31.43
CA SER A 42 -26.07 15.26 -31.12
C SER A 42 -25.33 14.87 -32.41
N HIS A 43 -24.05 15.23 -32.46
CA HIS A 43 -23.15 14.75 -33.50
C HIS A 43 -23.03 13.22 -33.46
N PRO A 44 -22.87 12.53 -34.61
CA PRO A 44 -22.70 11.07 -34.65
C PRO A 44 -21.60 10.54 -33.71
N LYS A 45 -20.49 11.28 -33.61
CA LYS A 45 -19.35 10.95 -32.73
C LYS A 45 -19.65 11.20 -31.25
N ASP A 46 -20.68 11.98 -30.92
CA ASP A 46 -21.12 12.28 -29.56
C ASP A 46 -22.19 11.32 -29.03
N THR A 47 -22.64 10.38 -29.86
CA THR A 47 -23.62 9.35 -29.44
C THR A 47 -23.05 8.51 -28.30
N SER A 48 -23.94 7.99 -27.46
CA SER A 48 -23.57 7.05 -26.39
C SER A 48 -22.81 5.83 -26.94
N LEU A 49 -23.16 5.37 -28.13
CA LEU A 49 -22.51 4.26 -28.83
C LEU A 49 -21.10 4.62 -29.31
N ALA A 50 -20.91 5.79 -29.93
CA ALA A 50 -19.58 6.25 -30.35
C ALA A 50 -18.65 6.44 -29.14
N LYS A 51 -19.17 7.03 -28.05
CA LYS A 51 -18.44 7.14 -26.77
C LYS A 51 -18.10 5.78 -26.17
N LYS A 52 -18.97 4.79 -26.27
CA LYS A 52 -18.71 3.40 -25.84
C LYS A 52 -17.59 2.78 -26.66
N ASN A 53 -17.63 2.90 -27.99
CA ASN A 53 -16.63 2.34 -28.89
C ASN A 53 -15.24 2.96 -28.72
N GLN A 54 -15.16 4.26 -28.39
CA GLN A 54 -13.88 4.94 -28.10
C GLN A 54 -13.26 4.55 -26.74
N ARG A 55 -14.07 4.08 -25.79
CA ARG A 55 -13.64 3.83 -24.40
C ARG A 55 -13.36 2.37 -24.12
N LEU A 56 -13.95 1.46 -24.88
CA LEU A 56 -13.66 0.04 -24.83
C LEU A 56 -12.22 -0.23 -25.28
N ASN A 57 -11.54 -1.18 -24.64
CA ASN A 57 -10.12 -1.55 -24.84
C ASN A 57 -9.12 -0.42 -24.57
N LEU A 58 -9.56 0.72 -24.00
CA LEU A 58 -8.65 1.78 -23.63
C LEU A 58 -7.80 1.32 -22.44
N ARG A 59 -6.49 1.53 -22.54
CA ARG A 59 -5.51 1.17 -21.50
C ARG A 59 -4.98 2.41 -20.79
N LYS A 60 -4.76 2.32 -19.49
CA LYS A 60 -4.19 3.41 -18.67
C LYS A 60 -3.44 2.88 -17.46
N GLN A 61 -2.36 3.57 -17.08
CA GLN A 61 -1.67 3.34 -15.81
C GLN A 61 -2.47 3.98 -14.67
N MET A 62 -2.77 3.19 -13.64
CA MET A 62 -3.42 3.64 -12.42
C MET A 62 -2.37 4.24 -11.46
N LYS A 63 -2.83 5.02 -10.47
CA LYS A 63 -1.99 5.66 -9.45
C LYS A 63 -1.19 4.67 -8.59
N ASN A 64 -1.60 3.41 -8.56
CA ASN A 64 -0.87 2.32 -7.91
C ASN A 64 0.24 1.72 -8.81
N GLY A 65 0.50 2.29 -9.99
CA GLY A 65 1.53 1.86 -10.93
C GLY A 65 1.09 0.78 -11.92
N MET A 66 -0.06 0.13 -11.71
CA MET A 66 -0.54 -0.96 -12.56
C MET A 66 -1.28 -0.45 -13.80
N MET A 67 -1.11 -1.14 -14.92
CA MET A 67 -1.95 -0.92 -16.10
C MET A 67 -3.30 -1.60 -15.94
N ALA A 68 -4.35 -0.94 -16.44
CA ALA A 68 -5.67 -1.53 -16.59
C ALA A 68 -6.28 -1.18 -17.95
N GLU A 69 -7.15 -2.07 -18.43
CA GLU A 69 -7.86 -2.00 -19.70
C GLU A 69 -9.37 -2.04 -19.47
N VAL A 70 -10.13 -1.20 -20.15
CA VAL A 70 -11.60 -1.27 -20.12
C VAL A 70 -12.09 -2.44 -20.97
N ILE A 71 -12.59 -3.50 -20.33
CA ILE A 71 -13.10 -4.69 -21.03
C ILE A 71 -14.62 -4.65 -21.25
N GLU A 72 -15.34 -3.82 -20.49
CA GLU A 72 -16.79 -3.65 -20.62
C GLU A 72 -17.16 -2.21 -20.29
N TYR A 73 -17.99 -1.60 -21.14
CA TYR A 73 -18.50 -0.24 -20.94
C TYR A 73 -20.01 -0.22 -21.19
N ASN A 74 -20.81 -0.23 -20.12
CA ASN A 74 -22.26 -0.13 -20.23
C ASN A 74 -22.70 1.33 -20.12
N LEU A 75 -22.30 1.98 -19.03
CA LEU A 75 -22.59 3.37 -18.71
C LEU A 75 -21.35 4.02 -18.08
N SER A 76 -21.34 5.35 -17.96
CA SER A 76 -20.22 6.06 -17.32
C SER A 76 -20.00 5.67 -15.86
N ASN A 77 -21.02 5.17 -15.17
CA ASN A 77 -20.96 4.65 -13.80
C ASN A 77 -20.84 3.12 -13.73
N ASP A 78 -20.85 2.42 -14.87
CA ASP A 78 -20.82 0.96 -14.96
C ASP A 78 -19.86 0.51 -16.05
N ILE A 79 -18.60 0.35 -15.65
CA ILE A 79 -17.53 -0.20 -16.47
C ILE A 79 -16.85 -1.35 -15.74
N LYS A 80 -16.31 -2.31 -16.49
CA LYS A 80 -15.38 -3.32 -15.96
C LYS A 80 -14.01 -3.07 -16.55
N VAL A 81 -13.00 -3.06 -15.68
CA VAL A 81 -11.60 -2.91 -16.07
C VAL A 81 -10.83 -4.16 -15.67
N LYS A 82 -9.98 -4.65 -16.56
CA LYS A 82 -9.06 -5.75 -16.31
C LYS A 82 -7.67 -5.18 -16.10
N PHE A 83 -7.05 -5.52 -14.99
CA PHE A 83 -5.65 -5.16 -14.71
C PHE A 83 -4.71 -6.17 -15.36
N ASP A 84 -3.44 -5.79 -15.57
CA ASP A 84 -2.42 -6.68 -16.15
C ASP A 84 -2.18 -7.94 -15.30
N ASN A 85 -2.51 -7.91 -14.01
CA ASN A 85 -2.48 -9.08 -13.12
C ASN A 85 -3.69 -10.04 -13.29
N GLY A 86 -4.59 -9.75 -14.22
CA GLY A 86 -5.79 -10.53 -14.50
C GLY A 86 -7.02 -10.20 -13.65
N GLU A 87 -6.93 -9.36 -12.62
CA GLU A 87 -8.10 -8.97 -11.83
C GLU A 87 -9.08 -8.11 -12.62
N ILE A 88 -10.37 -8.36 -12.43
CA ILE A 88 -11.46 -7.58 -13.05
C ILE A 88 -12.19 -6.78 -11.98
N VAL A 89 -12.25 -5.47 -12.16
CA VAL A 89 -12.83 -4.52 -11.20
C VAL A 89 -13.98 -3.78 -11.84
N LYS A 90 -15.14 -3.81 -11.19
CA LYS A 90 -16.28 -2.96 -11.53
C LYS A 90 -16.06 -1.56 -10.99
N THR A 91 -16.17 -0.54 -11.83
CA THR A 91 -15.92 0.86 -11.45
C THR A 91 -16.68 1.82 -12.36
N ARG A 92 -16.37 3.13 -12.26
CA ARG A 92 -16.91 4.20 -13.10
C ARG A 92 -15.81 4.79 -14.00
N TRP A 93 -16.19 5.30 -15.17
CA TRP A 93 -15.31 5.93 -16.15
C TRP A 93 -14.42 7.01 -15.54
N GLU A 94 -14.97 7.90 -14.72
CA GLU A 94 -14.22 8.98 -14.06
C GLU A 94 -13.02 8.47 -13.24
N ARG A 95 -13.19 7.35 -12.52
CA ARG A 95 -12.10 6.75 -11.73
C ARG A 95 -11.03 6.16 -12.65
N PHE A 96 -11.43 5.52 -13.74
CA PHE A 96 -10.50 5.01 -14.74
C PHE A 96 -9.75 6.13 -15.45
N SER A 97 -10.46 7.17 -15.92
CA SER A 97 -9.88 8.30 -16.63
C SER A 97 -8.91 9.12 -15.77
N THR A 98 -9.13 9.18 -14.45
CA THR A 98 -8.20 9.81 -13.49
C THR A 98 -7.12 8.87 -12.94
N GLY A 99 -7.10 7.60 -13.36
CA GLY A 99 -6.15 6.59 -12.87
C GLY A 99 -6.40 6.14 -11.42
N SER A 100 -7.56 6.43 -10.84
CA SER A 100 -7.88 6.17 -9.43
C SER A 100 -8.65 4.86 -9.22
N VAL A 101 -8.52 3.89 -10.12
CA VAL A 101 -9.10 2.55 -9.92
C VAL A 101 -8.11 1.72 -9.10
N ALA A 102 -8.55 1.31 -7.92
CA ALA A 102 -7.79 0.39 -7.09
C ALA A 102 -8.09 -1.06 -7.50
N VAL A 103 -7.05 -1.88 -7.49
CA VAL A 103 -7.19 -3.34 -7.48
C VAL A 103 -7.66 -3.74 -6.08
N PRO A 104 -8.70 -4.58 -5.94
CA PRO A 104 -9.17 -5.12 -4.66
C PRO A 104 -8.09 -5.80 -3.81
N SER A 105 -6.88 -6.04 -4.33
CA SER A 105 -5.77 -6.62 -3.57
C SER A 105 -4.38 -6.10 -3.97
N CYS A 106 -4.19 -4.81 -4.28
CA CYS A 106 -2.83 -4.31 -4.62
C CYS A 106 -1.79 -4.55 -3.51
N TYR A 107 -2.22 -4.65 -2.25
CA TYR A 107 -1.35 -5.03 -1.14
C TYR A 107 -0.92 -6.50 -1.20
N ALA A 108 -1.81 -7.37 -1.67
CA ALA A 108 -1.68 -8.83 -1.66
C ALA A 108 -0.58 -9.39 -2.56
N ARG A 109 -0.17 -8.67 -3.61
CA ARG A 109 0.84 -9.20 -4.55
C ARG A 109 2.14 -8.42 -4.60
N ASN A 110 2.15 -7.15 -4.19
CA ASN A 110 3.37 -6.35 -4.22
C ASN A 110 4.43 -6.84 -3.22
N HIS A 111 4.03 -7.63 -2.23
CA HIS A 111 4.90 -8.05 -1.13
C HIS A 111 5.18 -9.55 -1.10
N ILE A 112 4.57 -10.36 -1.98
CA ILE A 112 4.92 -11.78 -2.08
C ILE A 112 6.35 -11.89 -2.63
N GLY A 113 7.19 -12.65 -1.94
CA GLY A 113 8.62 -12.80 -2.23
C GLY A 113 9.50 -11.78 -1.50
N ASP A 114 8.94 -10.78 -0.80
CA ASP A 114 9.72 -9.88 0.04
C ASP A 114 10.47 -10.70 1.10
N LYS A 115 11.76 -10.40 1.29
CA LYS A 115 12.64 -11.07 2.27
C LYS A 115 13.13 -10.09 3.31
N LYS A 116 13.13 -10.52 4.57
CA LYS A 116 13.67 -9.73 5.67
C LYS A 116 14.16 -10.60 6.81
N ILE A 117 15.31 -10.22 7.37
CA ILE A 117 15.80 -10.75 8.64
C ILE A 117 14.83 -10.34 9.76
N GLN A 118 14.29 -11.33 10.44
CA GLN A 118 13.46 -11.15 11.62
C GLN A 118 14.35 -11.15 12.86
N ASN A 119 14.33 -10.06 13.61
CA ASN A 119 15.15 -9.84 14.80
C ASN A 119 14.90 -10.93 15.86
N ARG A 120 13.68 -11.45 15.91
CA ARG A 120 13.25 -12.53 16.80
C ARG A 120 13.56 -13.90 16.19
N GLY A 121 14.84 -14.24 16.19
CA GLY A 121 15.38 -15.49 15.64
C GLY A 121 16.67 -15.29 14.84
N ASN A 122 16.96 -14.03 14.46
CA ASN A 122 18.09 -13.66 13.60
C ASN A 122 18.14 -14.49 12.31
N GLU A 123 16.95 -14.69 11.72
CA GLU A 123 16.75 -15.55 10.56
C GLU A 123 15.93 -14.80 9.50
N GLU A 124 16.22 -15.07 8.23
CA GLU A 124 15.46 -14.51 7.11
C GLU A 124 14.10 -15.20 6.99
N ALA A 125 13.07 -14.37 6.81
CA ALA A 125 11.73 -14.82 6.44
C ALA A 125 11.34 -14.22 5.08
N GLU A 126 10.58 -14.99 4.31
CA GLU A 126 10.01 -14.62 3.02
C GLU A 126 8.49 -14.58 3.11
N ILE A 127 7.86 -13.55 2.57
CA ILE A 127 6.39 -13.49 2.46
C ILE A 127 5.95 -14.45 1.34
N ILE A 128 5.10 -15.42 1.66
CA ILE A 128 4.61 -16.42 0.69
C ILE A 128 3.13 -16.26 0.31
N GLU A 129 2.37 -15.49 1.09
CA GLU A 129 0.96 -15.19 0.85
C GLU A 129 0.63 -13.84 1.50
N VAL A 130 -0.20 -13.04 0.85
CA VAL A 130 -0.75 -11.82 1.45
C VAL A 130 -2.23 -11.76 1.05
N LYS A 131 -3.11 -11.56 2.02
CA LYS A 131 -4.54 -11.32 1.79
C LYS A 131 -4.81 -9.82 1.82
N ASP A 132 -4.25 -9.15 2.82
CA ASP A 132 -4.21 -7.70 2.98
C ASP A 132 -3.05 -7.30 3.92
N ALA A 133 -2.96 -6.02 4.29
CA ALA A 133 -1.88 -5.50 5.11
C ALA A 133 -1.76 -6.10 6.52
N ASN A 134 -2.86 -6.62 7.06
CA ASN A 134 -2.91 -7.21 8.39
C ASN A 134 -2.80 -8.74 8.37
N HIS A 135 -2.93 -9.36 7.19
CA HIS A 135 -3.01 -10.80 7.04
C HIS A 135 -2.03 -11.30 5.96
N ILE A 136 -0.77 -11.48 6.37
CA ILE A 136 0.29 -12.09 5.57
C ILE A 136 0.71 -13.44 6.14
N THR A 137 1.23 -14.31 5.29
CA THR A 137 1.91 -15.56 5.67
C THR A 137 3.38 -15.46 5.28
N VAL A 138 4.27 -15.79 6.22
CA VAL A 138 5.72 -15.81 6.00
C VAL A 138 6.30 -17.21 6.21
N LYS A 139 7.37 -17.51 5.50
CA LYS A 139 8.15 -18.75 5.61
C LYS A 139 9.59 -18.40 5.99
N PHE A 140 10.08 -18.99 7.07
CA PHE A 140 11.49 -18.89 7.48
C PHE A 140 12.37 -19.81 6.64
N LYS A 141 13.67 -19.55 6.62
CA LYS A 141 14.65 -20.33 5.84
C LYS A 141 14.65 -21.82 6.20
N ASP A 142 14.41 -22.18 7.46
CA ASP A 142 14.26 -23.56 7.90
C ASP A 142 12.95 -24.26 7.48
N GLY A 143 12.04 -23.54 6.81
CA GLY A 143 10.75 -24.03 6.36
C GLY A 143 9.57 -23.75 7.29
N THR A 144 9.80 -23.17 8.48
CA THR A 144 8.73 -22.82 9.41
C THR A 144 7.78 -21.78 8.79
N ILE A 145 6.47 -22.02 8.86
CA ILE A 145 5.45 -21.12 8.32
C ILE A 145 4.72 -20.40 9.46
N VAL A 146 4.63 -19.07 9.37
CA VAL A 146 3.90 -18.22 10.31
C VAL A 146 2.83 -17.45 9.54
N LYS A 147 1.57 -17.76 9.85
CA LYS A 147 0.39 -17.16 9.23
C LYS A 147 -0.11 -15.97 10.03
N ASP A 148 -0.96 -15.18 9.38
CA ASP A 148 -1.79 -14.15 10.01
C ASP A 148 -0.98 -13.06 10.72
N ARG A 149 -0.04 -12.47 9.97
CA ARG A 149 0.83 -11.40 10.46
C ARG A 149 0.57 -10.09 9.73
N LYS A 150 0.92 -8.99 10.38
CA LYS A 150 0.92 -7.67 9.74
C LYS A 150 2.18 -7.52 8.90
N TYR A 151 2.04 -6.88 7.74
CA TYR A 151 3.20 -6.47 6.94
C TYR A 151 4.09 -5.47 7.69
N GLU A 152 3.49 -4.61 8.50
CA GLU A 152 4.22 -3.70 9.39
C GLU A 152 5.19 -4.45 10.33
N ASP A 153 4.76 -5.57 10.92
CA ASP A 153 5.61 -6.39 11.77
C ASP A 153 6.76 -7.02 10.97
N PHE A 154 6.50 -7.42 9.72
CA PHE A 154 7.53 -7.96 8.82
C PHE A 154 8.62 -6.93 8.50
N ILE A 155 8.24 -5.70 8.13
CA ILE A 155 9.20 -4.64 7.79
C ILE A 155 10.02 -4.18 8.99
N HIS A 156 9.52 -4.33 10.21
CA HIS A 156 10.26 -4.05 11.44
C HIS A 156 11.08 -5.25 11.95
N GLY A 157 11.03 -6.40 11.27
CA GLY A 157 11.73 -7.60 11.70
C GLY A 157 11.15 -8.19 12.99
N ALA A 158 9.86 -7.97 13.26
CA ALA A 158 9.20 -8.30 14.52
C ALA A 158 8.45 -9.64 14.50
N ILE A 159 8.44 -10.38 13.36
CA ILE A 159 7.78 -11.68 13.28
C ILE A 159 8.59 -12.72 14.06
N GLY A 160 8.00 -13.22 15.15
CA GLY A 160 8.60 -14.28 15.97
C GLY A 160 8.34 -15.66 15.37
N LYS A 161 9.39 -16.48 15.35
CA LYS A 161 9.29 -17.90 15.00
C LYS A 161 8.72 -18.72 16.18
N PRO A 162 7.71 -19.59 15.96
CA PRO A 162 7.22 -20.53 16.96
C PRO A 162 8.32 -21.49 17.42
N GLY A 163 8.29 -21.92 18.68
CA GLY A 163 9.22 -22.94 19.20
C GLY A 163 10.63 -22.45 19.54
N ILE A 164 11.02 -21.24 19.14
CA ILE A 164 12.17 -20.58 19.78
C ILE A 164 11.71 -20.19 21.19
N GLN A 165 12.21 -20.91 22.20
CA GLN A 165 12.08 -20.48 23.60
C GLN A 165 12.53 -19.03 23.64
N GLN A 166 11.68 -18.13 24.15
CA GLN A 166 11.99 -16.71 24.22
C GLN A 166 13.38 -16.56 24.87
N LEU A 167 14.41 -16.37 24.05
CA LEU A 167 15.57 -15.62 24.48
C LEU A 167 15.02 -14.20 24.62
N ARG A 168 14.32 -13.96 25.73
CA ARG A 168 14.42 -12.68 26.37
C ARG A 168 15.92 -12.53 26.58
N ARG A 169 16.59 -11.89 25.62
CA ARG A 169 17.71 -11.02 25.94
C ARG A 169 17.13 -10.03 26.93
N THR A 170 17.05 -10.46 28.17
CA THR A 170 16.66 -9.61 29.26
C THR A 170 17.75 -8.56 29.30
N LEU A 171 17.40 -7.30 29.56
CA LEU A 171 18.40 -6.26 29.82
C LEU A 171 19.45 -6.72 30.84
N LYS A 172 19.09 -7.66 31.73
CA LYS A 172 20.00 -8.41 32.60
C LYS A 172 21.15 -9.08 31.84
N ASN A 173 20.89 -9.85 30.79
CA ASN A 173 21.95 -10.55 30.05
C ASN A 173 22.89 -9.60 29.27
N GLU A 174 22.40 -8.44 28.84
CA GLU A 174 23.20 -7.43 28.15
C GLU A 174 24.02 -6.55 29.12
N ARG A 175 23.48 -6.29 30.32
CA ARG A 175 24.07 -5.36 31.30
C ARG A 175 24.93 -6.05 32.35
N LEU A 176 24.69 -7.33 32.62
CA LEU A 176 25.54 -8.11 33.52
C LEU A 176 26.94 -8.22 32.90
N TRP A 177 27.97 -8.04 33.72
CA TRP A 177 29.38 -8.00 33.31
C TRP A 177 29.83 -6.81 32.47
N THR A 178 28.97 -5.82 32.23
CA THR A 178 29.39 -4.56 31.62
C THR A 178 30.41 -3.85 32.51
N GLU A 179 31.48 -3.32 31.89
CA GLU A 179 32.57 -2.60 32.55
C GLU A 179 32.54 -1.12 32.17
N LYS A 180 32.86 -0.24 33.12
CA LYS A 180 32.92 1.21 32.89
C LYS A 180 33.95 1.87 33.82
N ILE A 181 34.55 2.97 33.36
CA ILE A 181 35.33 3.88 34.22
C ILE A 181 34.37 4.87 34.89
N MET A 182 34.42 4.94 36.22
CA MET A 182 33.60 5.84 37.04
C MET A 182 34.21 7.24 37.11
N ARG A 183 33.47 8.24 37.59
CA ARG A 183 33.95 9.63 37.70
C ARG A 183 35.17 9.79 38.61
N ASN A 184 35.37 8.87 39.54
CA ASN A 184 36.57 8.81 40.38
C ASN A 184 37.79 8.15 39.68
N GLY A 185 37.70 7.85 38.38
CA GLY A 185 38.76 7.24 37.59
C GLY A 185 38.88 5.73 37.73
N MET A 186 38.10 5.09 38.61
CA MET A 186 38.20 3.65 38.86
C MET A 186 37.34 2.83 37.89
N LYS A 187 37.86 1.68 37.45
CA LYS A 187 37.11 0.72 36.65
C LYS A 187 36.13 -0.05 37.54
N ALA A 188 34.90 -0.22 37.09
CA ALA A 188 33.88 -0.97 37.79
C ALA A 188 33.07 -1.87 36.85
N LYS A 189 32.55 -2.98 37.38
CA LYS A 189 31.85 -4.04 36.64
C LYS A 189 30.53 -4.40 37.32
N ILE A 190 29.45 -4.54 36.55
CA ILE A 190 28.19 -5.07 37.09
C ILE A 190 28.35 -6.57 37.33
N VAL A 191 28.20 -7.02 38.58
CA VAL A 191 28.37 -8.44 38.98
C VAL A 191 27.05 -9.11 39.36
N ARG A 192 26.01 -8.32 39.70
CA ARG A 192 24.64 -8.78 39.85
C ARG A 192 23.68 -7.78 39.21
N TYR A 193 22.64 -8.29 38.56
CA TYR A 193 21.59 -7.47 37.99
C TYR A 193 20.22 -8.08 38.34
N GLY A 194 19.53 -7.47 39.30
CA GLY A 194 18.15 -7.81 39.67
C GLY A 194 17.16 -7.04 38.82
N SER A 195 17.29 -5.72 38.79
CA SER A 195 16.47 -4.80 37.96
C SER A 195 17.26 -3.56 37.57
N ALA A 196 16.67 -2.64 36.79
CA ALA A 196 17.31 -1.36 36.47
C ALA A 196 17.55 -0.48 37.71
N ASN A 197 16.82 -0.73 38.80
CA ASN A 197 16.95 -0.01 40.06
C ASN A 197 17.78 -0.79 41.11
N ASP A 198 18.21 -2.01 40.80
CA ASP A 198 18.90 -2.89 41.73
C ASP A 198 19.98 -3.73 41.02
N ILE A 199 21.20 -3.19 41.05
CA ILE A 199 22.42 -3.80 40.55
C ILE A 199 23.53 -3.75 41.61
N ASP A 200 24.45 -4.72 41.54
CA ASP A 200 25.69 -4.71 42.34
C ASP A 200 26.89 -4.54 41.43
N ILE A 201 27.82 -3.70 41.88
CA ILE A 201 28.96 -3.25 41.09
C ILE A 201 30.26 -3.53 41.85
N LYS A 202 31.20 -4.24 41.22
CA LYS A 202 32.54 -4.49 41.76
C LYS A 202 33.54 -3.52 41.14
N PHE A 203 34.26 -2.77 41.96
CA PHE A 203 35.35 -1.90 41.56
C PHE A 203 36.66 -2.68 41.39
N SER A 204 37.59 -2.11 40.64
CA SER A 204 38.93 -2.70 40.41
C SER A 204 39.74 -2.88 41.68
N ASN A 205 39.48 -2.10 42.73
CA ASN A 205 40.10 -2.29 44.06
C ASN A 205 39.46 -3.43 44.87
N GLY A 206 38.51 -4.18 44.31
CA GLY A 206 37.83 -5.29 44.97
C GLY A 206 36.54 -4.90 45.72
N THR A 207 36.27 -3.61 45.95
CA THR A 207 35.07 -3.16 46.68
C THR A 207 33.80 -3.47 45.90
N ILE A 208 32.77 -4.00 46.58
CA ILE A 208 31.45 -4.27 46.00
C ILE A 208 30.43 -3.28 46.58
N VAL A 209 29.78 -2.55 45.70
CA VAL A 209 28.71 -1.60 46.05
C VAL A 209 27.38 -2.17 45.56
N MET A 210 26.48 -2.45 46.51
CA MET A 210 25.20 -3.10 46.26
C MET A 210 24.04 -2.10 46.12
N HIS A 211 22.93 -2.56 45.55
CA HIS A 211 21.65 -1.83 45.46
C HIS A 211 21.77 -0.46 44.80
N LYS A 212 22.44 -0.42 43.65
CA LYS A 212 22.55 0.79 42.82
C LYS A 212 21.63 0.70 41.61
N THR A 213 21.39 1.85 40.99
CA THR A 213 20.64 1.93 39.74
C THR A 213 21.59 1.82 38.55
N TYR A 214 21.11 1.23 37.46
CA TYR A 214 21.83 1.16 36.21
C TYR A 214 22.12 2.57 35.64
N ALA A 215 21.22 3.53 35.85
CA ALA A 215 21.42 4.93 35.46
C ALA A 215 22.64 5.57 36.16
N ASN A 216 22.85 5.26 37.44
CA ASN A 216 24.02 5.75 38.19
C ASN A 216 25.32 5.12 37.66
N PHE A 217 25.27 3.83 37.30
CA PHE A 217 26.40 3.16 36.64
C PHE A 217 26.71 3.79 35.27
N CYS A 218 25.69 4.01 34.42
CA CYS A 218 25.86 4.63 33.10
C CYS A 218 26.42 6.05 33.17
N SER A 219 25.98 6.86 34.14
CA SER A 219 26.46 8.23 34.35
C SER A 219 27.83 8.33 35.02
N GLY A 220 28.38 7.19 35.48
CA GLY A 220 29.65 7.12 36.21
C GLY A 220 29.58 7.65 37.65
N SER A 221 28.36 7.84 38.19
CA SER A 221 28.11 8.50 39.48
C SER A 221 28.16 7.54 40.68
N VAL A 222 28.52 6.27 40.46
CA VAL A 222 28.70 5.30 41.54
C VAL A 222 30.07 5.50 42.14
N ALA A 223 30.13 5.78 43.44
CA ALA A 223 31.36 5.84 44.21
C ALA A 223 31.43 4.63 45.16
N CYS A 224 32.62 4.06 45.29
CA CYS A 224 32.98 3.23 46.44
C CYS A 224 33.48 4.15 47.56
N LYS A 225 32.97 3.96 48.78
CA LYS A 225 33.59 4.51 49.98
C LYS A 225 34.62 3.51 50.50
#